data_AF-A0AAE0GTP6-F1
#
_entry.id   AF-A0AAE0GTP6-F1
#
_cell.length_a   1.000
_cell.length_b   1.000
_cell.length_c   1.000
_cell.angle_alpha   90.00
_cell.angle_beta   90.00
_cell.angle_gamma   90.00
#
_symmetry.space_group_name_H-M   'P 1'
#
loop_
_entity.id
_entity.type
_entity.pdbx_description
1 polymer ?
#
loop_
_entity_poly.entity_id
_entity_poly.type
_entity_poly.pdbx_seq_one_letter_code
_entity_poly.pdbx_strand_id
1 'polypeptide(L)'
;GDIRTQASGDPLGCIGDLGVYCVRIAMCAFNFQWPTHCKAAATRMSAEGVPLDVTCEVYWGAEKQRLLHFHASFCHVFRQWVEVTGEKKVLRLDDFTIAKNSSEVEFSTEHFAPSGPLIDDATLTLSSKEVTKTFGCCQEQRMIENFSTLVRKDPLRGVPATWSTPRFWMEATVMSQAILDGLMTSIRADESSTHGMLRNVKRNAGNTLNLKSHITSVI
;
A
#
# COMPACT_ATOMS: atom_id res chain seq x y z
N GLY A 1 -6.30 -12.99 25.60
CA GLY A 1 -5.42 -12.02 24.92
C GLY A 1 -6.05 -11.64 23.60
N ASP A 2 -5.55 -10.60 22.94
CA ASP A 2 -5.98 -10.25 21.57
C ASP A 2 -5.45 -11.29 20.58
N ILE A 3 -6.31 -11.84 19.72
CA ILE A 3 -5.94 -12.86 18.72
C ILE A 3 -4.86 -12.38 17.76
N ARG A 4 -4.76 -11.05 17.54
CA ARG A 4 -3.74 -10.41 16.69
C ARG A 4 -2.33 -10.49 17.27
N THR A 5 -2.21 -10.91 18.52
CA THR A 5 -0.92 -11.03 19.22
C THR A 5 -0.49 -12.48 19.46
N GLN A 6 -1.29 -13.44 18.99
CA GLN A 6 -1.15 -14.87 19.22
C GLN A 6 -0.78 -15.60 17.93
N ALA A 7 0.20 -16.50 17.98
CA ALA A 7 0.67 -17.25 16.82
C ALA A 7 -0.38 -18.23 16.28
N SER A 8 -1.30 -18.68 17.13
CA SER A 8 -2.46 -19.51 16.76
C SER A 8 -3.67 -18.72 16.25
N GLY A 9 -3.66 -17.40 16.42
CA GLY A 9 -4.66 -16.46 15.91
C GLY A 9 -4.20 -15.86 14.59
N ASP A 10 -3.81 -14.58 14.61
CA ASP A 10 -3.27 -13.90 13.43
C ASP A 10 -1.73 -13.79 13.52
N PRO A 11 -0.98 -14.76 12.96
CA PRO A 11 0.48 -14.85 13.14
C PRO A 11 1.26 -13.73 12.46
N LEU A 12 0.62 -12.96 11.57
CA LEU A 12 1.22 -11.81 10.91
C LEU A 12 1.20 -10.55 11.79
N GLY A 13 0.49 -10.55 12.92
CA GLY A 13 0.45 -9.44 13.87
C GLY A 13 0.17 -8.09 13.21
N CYS A 14 0.92 -7.06 13.61
CA CYS A 14 0.73 -5.71 13.08
C CYS A 14 1.03 -5.60 11.58
N ILE A 15 1.83 -6.50 11.00
CA ILE A 15 2.09 -6.55 9.55
C ILE A 15 0.84 -6.96 8.79
N GLY A 16 0.15 -8.00 9.24
CA GLY A 16 -1.09 -8.45 8.62
C GLY A 16 -2.24 -7.48 8.83
N ASP A 17 -2.44 -7.04 10.07
CA ASP A 17 -3.59 -6.22 10.46
C ASP A 17 -3.47 -4.76 9.98
N LEU A 18 -2.29 -4.15 10.10
CA LEU A 18 -2.07 -2.73 9.76
C LEU A 18 -1.26 -2.56 8.47
N GLY A 19 -0.20 -3.35 8.30
CA GLY A 19 0.73 -3.23 7.16
C GLY A 19 0.06 -3.48 5.80
N VAL A 20 -1.00 -4.28 5.75
CA VAL A 20 -1.75 -4.54 4.51
C VAL A 20 -2.28 -3.26 3.86
N TYR A 21 -2.73 -2.28 4.66
CA TYR A 21 -3.23 -1.00 4.14
C TYR A 21 -2.11 -0.18 3.50
N CYS A 22 -0.93 -0.13 4.13
CA CYS A 22 0.26 0.53 3.59
C CYS A 22 0.72 -0.11 2.28
N VAL A 23 0.71 -1.45 2.20
CA VAL A 23 1.04 -2.19 0.97
C VAL A 23 0.02 -1.88 -0.13
N ARG A 24 -1.28 -1.89 0.18
CA ARG A 24 -2.35 -1.66 -0.80
C ARG A 24 -2.32 -0.25 -1.39
N ILE A 25 -2.03 0.79 -0.58
CA ILE A 25 -1.93 2.15 -1.11
C ILE A 25 -0.71 2.34 -2.01
N ALA A 26 0.43 1.73 -1.66
CA ALA A 26 1.61 1.75 -2.53
C ALA A 26 1.38 0.98 -3.84
N MET A 27 0.69 -0.16 -3.78
CA MET A 27 0.29 -0.89 -4.98
C MET A 27 -0.58 -0.02 -5.87
N CYS A 28 -1.53 0.72 -5.31
CA CYS A 28 -2.34 1.68 -6.08
C CYS A 28 -1.45 2.76 -6.73
N ALA A 29 -0.59 3.42 -5.93
CA ALA A 29 0.31 4.48 -6.40
C ALA A 29 1.31 4.03 -7.47
N PHE A 30 1.73 2.76 -7.42
CA PHE A 30 2.69 2.17 -8.38
C PHE A 30 2.01 1.27 -9.41
N ASN A 31 0.74 1.52 -9.72
CA ASN A 31 -0.02 0.88 -10.81
C ASN A 31 -0.04 -0.65 -10.73
N PHE A 32 -0.14 -1.19 -9.52
CA PHE A 32 -0.17 -2.62 -9.21
C PHE A 32 0.99 -3.39 -9.86
N GLN A 33 2.15 -2.75 -10.01
CA GLN A 33 3.37 -3.44 -10.43
C GLN A 33 3.91 -4.29 -9.27
N TRP A 34 4.60 -5.38 -9.59
CA TRP A 34 5.30 -6.17 -8.57
C TRP A 34 6.51 -5.39 -8.02
N PRO A 35 6.72 -5.37 -6.70
CA PRO A 35 7.96 -4.87 -6.13
C PRO A 35 9.13 -5.78 -6.46
N THR A 36 10.34 -5.24 -6.33
CA THR A 36 11.59 -5.96 -6.57
C THR A 36 12.24 -6.44 -5.28
N HIS A 37 12.10 -5.69 -4.18
CA HIS A 37 12.73 -5.96 -2.89
C HIS A 37 11.85 -5.50 -1.73
N CYS A 38 12.01 -6.12 -0.57
CA CYS A 38 11.45 -5.64 0.68
C CYS A 38 12.42 -5.87 1.84
N LYS A 39 12.34 -5.03 2.87
CA LYS A 39 13.07 -5.15 4.12
C LYS A 39 12.13 -4.77 5.26
N ALA A 40 12.24 -5.47 6.38
CA ALA A 40 11.53 -5.14 7.61
C ALA A 40 12.39 -5.44 8.83
N ALA A 41 12.24 -4.63 9.86
CA ALA A 41 12.88 -4.79 11.15
C ALA A 41 11.83 -4.66 12.26
N ALA A 42 11.69 -5.71 13.07
CA ALA A 42 10.77 -5.71 14.20
C ALA A 42 11.49 -5.21 15.45
N THR A 43 10.97 -4.13 16.04
CA THR A 43 11.44 -3.57 17.31
C THR A 43 10.79 -4.25 18.50
N ARG A 44 9.60 -4.83 18.31
CA ARG A 44 8.90 -5.60 19.35
C ARG A 44 8.14 -6.79 18.79
N MET A 45 8.28 -7.92 19.47
CA MET A 45 7.59 -9.18 19.19
C MET A 45 6.81 -9.61 20.44
N SER A 46 5.74 -10.39 20.27
CA SER A 46 5.08 -11.09 21.37
C SER A 46 5.94 -12.25 21.86
N ALA A 47 5.61 -12.82 23.02
CA ALA A 47 6.28 -14.01 23.53
C ALA A 47 6.16 -15.22 22.58
N GLU A 48 5.17 -15.22 21.69
CA GLU A 48 4.94 -16.25 20.68
C GLU A 48 5.58 -15.92 19.32
N GLY A 49 6.37 -14.86 19.24
CA GLY A 49 7.05 -14.46 18.00
C GLY A 49 6.15 -13.77 16.97
N VAL A 50 5.02 -13.19 17.39
CA VAL A 50 4.15 -12.37 16.54
C VAL A 50 4.63 -10.91 16.54
N PRO A 51 4.78 -10.25 15.38
CA PRO A 51 5.25 -8.86 15.33
C PRO A 51 4.22 -7.88 15.91
N LEU A 52 4.69 -7.03 16.82
CA LEU A 52 3.88 -6.01 17.50
C LEU A 52 4.29 -4.58 17.11
N ASP A 53 5.52 -4.39 16.63
CA ASP A 53 6.07 -3.11 16.23
C ASP A 53 7.15 -3.31 15.16
N VAL A 54 6.93 -2.78 13.95
CA VAL A 54 7.80 -3.03 12.79
C VAL A 54 7.93 -1.82 11.89
N THR A 55 9.15 -1.54 11.44
CA THR A 55 9.45 -0.60 10.35
C THR A 55 9.75 -1.37 9.06
N CYS A 56 9.16 -0.94 7.96
CA CYS A 56 9.17 -1.66 6.68
C CYS A 56 9.53 -0.76 5.51
N GLU A 57 10.24 -1.35 4.55
CA GLU A 57 10.58 -0.77 3.26
C GLU A 57 10.23 -1.75 2.13
N VAL A 58 9.57 -1.27 1.08
CA VAL A 58 9.28 -2.05 -0.12
C VAL A 58 9.64 -1.23 -1.35
N TYR A 59 10.37 -1.84 -2.28
CA TYR A 59 10.97 -1.13 -3.41
C TYR A 59 10.42 -1.62 -4.74
N TRP A 60 10.22 -0.69 -5.67
CA TRP A 60 9.80 -0.93 -7.06
C TRP A 60 10.80 -0.34 -8.05
N GLY A 61 10.73 -0.83 -9.29
CA GLY A 61 11.56 -0.37 -10.41
C GLY A 61 12.95 -1.00 -10.43
N ALA A 62 13.69 -0.69 -11.49
CA ALA A 62 15.12 -0.96 -11.54
C ALA A 62 15.81 -0.13 -10.44
N GLU A 63 16.85 -0.69 -9.82
CA GLU A 63 17.69 0.05 -8.85
C GLU A 63 16.93 0.70 -7.68
N LYS A 64 15.77 0.14 -7.27
CA LYS A 64 14.99 0.61 -6.11
C LYS A 64 14.51 2.08 -6.20
N GLN A 65 14.22 2.56 -7.41
CA GLN A 65 13.83 3.96 -7.67
C GLN A 65 12.56 4.45 -6.95
N ARG A 66 11.63 3.54 -6.60
CA ARG A 66 10.38 3.89 -5.93
C ARG A 66 10.27 3.13 -4.62
N LEU A 67 9.89 3.81 -3.55
CA LEU A 67 9.89 3.29 -2.19
C LEU A 67 8.50 3.46 -1.55
N LEU A 68 8.02 2.40 -0.92
CA LEU A 68 7.08 2.47 0.20
C LEU A 68 7.89 2.33 1.48
N HIS A 69 7.80 3.32 2.36
CA HIS A 69 8.27 3.22 3.75
C HIS A 69 7.06 3.33 4.68
N PHE A 70 6.93 2.42 5.64
CA PHE A 70 5.85 2.49 6.62
C PHE A 70 6.24 1.89 7.98
N HIS A 71 5.48 2.28 9.00
CA HIS A 71 5.58 1.77 10.35
C HIS A 71 4.23 1.17 10.75
N ALA A 72 4.23 -0.07 11.23
CA ALA A 72 3.03 -0.79 11.67
C ALA A 72 3.21 -1.22 13.12
N SER A 73 2.27 -0.83 14.00
CA SER A 73 2.45 -1.02 15.43
C SER A 73 1.16 -1.12 16.23
N PHE A 74 1.12 -2.11 17.14
CA PHE A 74 0.14 -2.21 18.22
C PHE A 74 0.59 -1.52 19.50
N CYS A 75 1.79 -0.93 19.50
CA CYS A 75 2.42 -0.36 20.70
C CYS A 75 2.28 1.17 20.79
N HIS A 76 1.79 1.81 19.74
CA HIS A 76 1.70 3.26 19.63
C HIS A 76 0.24 3.71 19.49
N VAL A 77 0.00 4.99 19.77
CA VAL A 77 -1.31 5.61 19.55
C VAL A 77 -1.71 5.56 18.08
N PHE A 78 -3.01 5.56 17.85
CA PHE A 78 -3.62 5.44 16.53
C PHE A 78 -3.14 6.54 15.57
N ARG A 79 -2.60 6.13 14.42
CA ARG A 79 -2.11 6.98 13.32
C ARG A 79 -2.40 6.25 12.01
N GLN A 80 -2.86 6.98 11.01
CA GLN A 80 -3.30 6.39 9.73
C GLN A 80 -3.24 7.41 8.59
N TRP A 81 -2.05 7.95 8.36
CA TRP A 81 -1.83 8.91 7.29
C TRP A 81 -1.02 8.30 6.14
N VAL A 82 -1.14 8.92 4.98
CA VAL A 82 -0.38 8.59 3.77
C VAL A 82 0.15 9.88 3.18
N GLU A 83 1.41 9.86 2.78
CA GLU A 83 2.01 10.86 1.91
C GLU A 83 2.51 10.15 0.64
N VAL A 84 2.13 10.68 -0.52
CA VAL A 84 2.61 10.22 -1.83
C VAL A 84 3.32 11.38 -2.50
N THR A 85 4.63 11.22 -2.71
CA THR A 85 5.48 12.25 -3.31
C THR A 85 5.84 11.86 -4.74
N GLY A 86 5.51 12.74 -5.68
CA GLY A 86 6.00 12.72 -7.04
C GLY A 86 7.02 13.83 -7.28
N GLU A 87 7.42 14.03 -8.54
CA GLU A 87 8.44 15.03 -8.90
C GLU A 87 8.01 16.48 -8.67
N LYS A 88 6.70 16.76 -8.70
CA LYS A 88 6.14 18.13 -8.65
C LYS A 88 4.94 18.26 -7.73
N LYS A 89 4.50 17.16 -7.12
CA LYS A 89 3.28 17.12 -6.32
C LYS A 89 3.45 16.22 -5.12
N VAL A 90 2.85 16.64 -4.02
CA VAL A 90 2.71 15.81 -2.82
C VAL A 90 1.23 15.68 -2.51
N LEU A 91 0.75 14.44 -2.37
CA LEU A 91 -0.60 14.13 -1.97
C LEU A 91 -0.60 13.62 -0.53
N ARG A 92 -1.50 14.12 0.32
CA ARG A 92 -1.61 13.78 1.75
C ARG A 92 -3.03 13.42 2.15
N LEU A 93 -3.17 12.31 2.87
CA LEU A 93 -4.39 11.83 3.51
C LEU A 93 -4.09 11.60 4.99
N ASP A 94 -4.85 12.22 5.90
CA ASP A 94 -4.61 12.10 7.35
C ASP A 94 -5.42 10.99 8.03
N ASP A 95 -6.41 10.44 7.32
CA ASP A 95 -7.39 9.46 7.79
C ASP A 95 -7.64 8.36 6.75
N PHE A 96 -6.55 7.87 6.15
CA PHE A 96 -6.56 7.00 4.99
C PHE A 96 -7.37 5.70 5.18
N THR A 97 -7.23 5.02 6.32
CA THR A 97 -7.85 3.69 6.53
C THR A 97 -9.30 3.80 7.00
N ILE A 98 -9.54 4.72 7.93
CA ILE A 98 -10.81 4.97 8.60
C ILE A 98 -11.04 6.48 8.58
N ALA A 99 -11.99 6.92 7.77
CA ALA A 99 -12.38 8.32 7.71
C ALA A 99 -12.71 8.88 9.10
N LYS A 100 -12.25 10.10 9.40
CA LYS A 100 -12.61 10.82 10.64
C LYS A 100 -14.09 11.20 10.65
N ASN A 101 -14.67 11.41 9.47
CA ASN A 101 -16.07 11.77 9.29
C ASN A 101 -16.71 10.84 8.25
N SER A 102 -17.80 10.16 8.62
CA SER A 102 -18.51 9.25 7.73
C SER A 102 -19.28 9.94 6.60
N SER A 103 -19.54 11.24 6.74
CA SER A 103 -20.26 12.04 5.74
C SER A 103 -19.35 12.74 4.74
N GLU A 104 -18.06 12.90 5.08
CA GLU A 104 -17.09 13.68 4.31
C GLU A 104 -15.68 13.11 4.48
N VAL A 105 -15.00 12.86 3.37
CA VAL A 105 -13.58 12.49 3.32
C VAL A 105 -12.80 13.51 2.51
N GLU A 106 -11.55 13.74 2.86
CA GLU A 106 -10.71 14.69 2.16
C GLU A 106 -9.27 14.21 1.98
N PHE A 107 -8.64 14.74 0.94
CA PHE A 107 -7.19 14.67 0.77
C PHE A 107 -6.68 16.02 0.28
N SER A 108 -5.42 16.31 0.57
CA SER A 108 -4.78 17.51 0.05
C SER A 108 -3.73 17.17 -1.00
N THR A 109 -3.64 18.02 -2.02
CA THR A 109 -2.57 17.97 -3.01
C THR A 109 -1.83 19.30 -2.97
N GLU A 110 -0.52 19.23 -2.84
CA GLU A 110 0.36 20.37 -2.89
C GLU A 110 1.19 20.30 -4.17
N HIS A 111 1.18 21.39 -4.93
CA HIS A 111 1.83 21.52 -6.23
C HIS A 111 3.05 22.39 -6.07
N PHE A 112 4.20 21.94 -6.55
CA PHE A 112 5.45 22.68 -6.50
C PHE A 112 5.84 23.12 -7.90
N ALA A 113 6.36 24.34 -8.03
CA ALA A 113 7.02 24.76 -9.25
C ALA A 113 8.19 23.82 -9.57
N PRO A 114 8.61 23.68 -10.85
CA PRO A 114 9.83 22.95 -11.18
C PRO A 114 11.05 23.62 -10.53
N SER A 115 11.43 23.15 -9.36
CA SER A 115 12.62 23.56 -8.61
C SER A 115 13.55 22.34 -8.44
N GLY A 116 14.85 22.58 -8.41
CA GLY A 116 15.83 21.53 -8.11
C GLY A 116 15.79 21.14 -6.63
N PRO A 117 16.28 19.95 -6.23
CA PRO A 117 16.22 19.46 -4.84
C PRO A 117 17.03 20.27 -3.82
N LEU A 118 17.74 21.31 -4.28
CA LEU A 118 18.61 22.17 -3.47
C LEU A 118 18.10 23.62 -3.41
N ILE A 119 16.86 23.88 -3.82
CA ILE A 119 16.24 25.20 -3.74
C ILE A 119 15.47 25.32 -2.43
N ASP A 120 15.65 26.43 -1.72
CA ASP A 120 14.87 26.78 -0.53
C ASP A 120 13.50 27.33 -0.93
N ASP A 121 12.55 26.41 -1.10
CA ASP A 121 11.16 26.76 -1.41
C ASP A 121 10.37 27.19 -0.15
N ALA A 122 10.94 27.12 1.06
CA ALA A 122 10.21 27.47 2.29
C ALA A 122 9.96 28.99 2.42
N THR A 123 10.73 29.81 1.71
CA THR A 123 10.62 31.28 1.72
C THR A 123 10.02 31.86 0.44
N LEU A 124 9.79 31.03 -0.57
CA LEU A 124 9.22 31.42 -1.86
C LEU A 124 7.83 30.80 -1.98
N THR A 125 6.81 31.59 -2.34
CA THR A 125 5.44 31.09 -2.57
C THR A 125 5.39 30.25 -3.86
N LEU A 126 6.03 29.09 -3.85
CA LEU A 126 6.17 28.17 -4.98
C LEU A 126 5.27 26.96 -4.86
N SER A 127 4.50 26.86 -3.76
CA SER A 127 3.50 25.83 -3.60
C SER A 127 2.05 26.34 -3.58
N SER A 128 1.17 25.58 -4.22
CA SER A 128 -0.28 25.76 -4.14
C SER A 128 -0.90 24.50 -3.56
N LYS A 129 -1.67 24.67 -2.48
CA LYS A 129 -2.37 23.57 -1.80
C LYS A 129 -3.84 23.58 -2.18
N GLU A 130 -4.30 22.45 -2.71
CA GLU A 130 -5.70 22.16 -2.98
C GLU A 130 -6.20 21.09 -2.01
N VAL A 131 -7.44 21.23 -1.55
CA VAL A 131 -8.12 20.23 -0.73
C VAL A 131 -9.32 19.71 -1.51
N THR A 132 -9.32 18.42 -1.80
CA THR A 132 -10.44 17.75 -2.45
C THR A 132 -11.31 17.06 -1.40
N LYS A 133 -12.60 17.35 -1.41
CA LYS A 133 -13.60 16.78 -0.51
C LYS A 133 -14.57 15.90 -1.27
N THR A 134 -14.90 14.74 -0.72
CA THR A 134 -15.93 13.83 -1.24
C THR A 134 -16.96 13.56 -0.16
N PHE A 135 -18.24 13.62 -0.52
CA PHE A 135 -19.36 13.49 0.41
C PHE A 135 -20.14 12.20 0.18
N GLY A 136 -20.77 11.68 1.25
CA GLY A 136 -21.73 10.57 1.15
C GLY A 136 -21.12 9.25 0.67
N CYS A 137 -19.83 9.04 0.89
CA CYS A 137 -19.14 7.80 0.53
C CYS A 137 -18.96 6.91 1.75
N CYS A 138 -19.79 5.86 1.88
CA CYS A 138 -19.54 4.77 2.83
C CYS A 138 -18.69 3.71 2.15
N GLN A 139 -17.40 3.63 2.51
CA GLN A 139 -16.42 2.78 1.82
C GLN A 139 -16.79 1.29 1.89
N GLU A 140 -17.33 0.81 3.02
CA GLU A 140 -17.73 -0.58 3.21
C GLU A 140 -18.95 -0.92 2.34
N GLN A 141 -19.92 0.00 2.26
CA GLN A 141 -21.05 -0.16 1.36
C GLN A 141 -20.59 -0.24 -0.10
N ARG A 142 -19.67 0.65 -0.52
CA ARG A 142 -19.09 0.62 -1.87
C ARG A 142 -18.33 -0.68 -2.15
N MET A 143 -17.62 -1.21 -1.16
CA MET A 143 -16.93 -2.49 -1.26
C MET A 143 -17.92 -3.63 -1.54
N ILE A 144 -19.03 -3.71 -0.79
CA ILE A 144 -20.04 -4.77 -0.96
C ILE A 144 -20.82 -4.61 -2.27
N GLU A 145 -21.19 -3.38 -2.64
CA GLU A 145 -21.83 -3.09 -3.93
C GLU A 145 -20.95 -3.51 -5.11
N ASN A 146 -19.65 -3.18 -5.05
CA ASN A 146 -18.68 -3.56 -6.07
C ASN A 146 -18.49 -5.08 -6.10
N PHE A 147 -18.31 -5.74 -4.95
CA PHE A 147 -18.23 -7.20 -4.86
C PHE A 147 -19.46 -7.88 -5.47
N SER A 148 -20.66 -7.43 -5.11
CA SER A 148 -21.92 -7.94 -5.65
C SER A 148 -22.00 -7.77 -7.18
N THR A 149 -21.52 -6.64 -7.69
CA THR A 149 -21.42 -6.39 -9.13
C THR A 149 -20.43 -7.32 -9.82
N LEU A 150 -19.26 -7.54 -9.21
CA LEU A 150 -18.19 -8.39 -9.76
C LEU A 150 -18.60 -9.86 -9.82
N VAL A 151 -19.25 -10.38 -8.77
CA VAL A 151 -19.74 -11.77 -8.73
C VAL A 151 -20.78 -12.04 -9.82
N ARG A 152 -21.63 -11.05 -10.13
CA ARG A 152 -22.60 -11.16 -11.23
C ARG A 152 -21.97 -11.13 -12.62
N LYS A 153 -20.76 -10.58 -12.75
CA LYS A 153 -20.11 -10.28 -14.05
C LYS A 153 -19.33 -11.44 -14.66
N ASP A 154 -19.48 -12.68 -14.18
CA ASP A 154 -18.66 -13.87 -14.49
C ASP A 154 -17.63 -13.73 -15.64
N PRO A 155 -16.34 -13.52 -15.30
CA PRO A 155 -15.29 -13.68 -16.29
C PRO A 155 -14.00 -14.26 -15.67
N LEU A 156 -14.05 -15.45 -15.06
CA LEU A 156 -12.81 -16.09 -14.58
C LEU A 156 -11.86 -16.51 -15.74
N ARG A 157 -12.34 -16.52 -16.99
CA ARG A 157 -11.54 -16.87 -18.17
C ARG A 157 -11.76 -15.89 -19.33
N GLY A 158 -10.67 -15.54 -20.01
CA GLY A 158 -10.69 -14.80 -21.28
C GLY A 158 -10.83 -13.28 -21.21
N VAL A 159 -11.09 -12.69 -20.03
CA VAL A 159 -11.20 -11.24 -19.88
C VAL A 159 -9.91 -10.66 -19.26
N PRO A 160 -9.41 -9.52 -19.77
CA PRO A 160 -8.26 -8.82 -19.18
C PRO A 160 -8.48 -8.47 -17.71
N ALA A 161 -7.43 -8.56 -16.89
CA ALA A 161 -7.48 -8.15 -15.49
C ALA A 161 -7.53 -6.61 -15.39
N THR A 162 -8.74 -6.08 -15.23
CA THR A 162 -8.99 -4.66 -14.93
C THR A 162 -9.74 -4.53 -13.60
N TRP A 163 -9.74 -3.33 -13.00
CA TRP A 163 -10.45 -3.03 -11.75
C TRP A 163 -11.95 -3.41 -11.76
N SER A 164 -12.55 -3.52 -12.95
CA SER A 164 -13.94 -3.95 -13.15
C SER A 164 -14.13 -5.47 -13.30
N THR A 165 -13.08 -6.27 -13.08
CA THR A 165 -13.10 -7.74 -13.19
C THR A 165 -12.66 -8.43 -11.88
N PRO A 166 -13.25 -9.60 -11.53
CA PRO A 166 -12.82 -10.35 -10.34
C PRO A 166 -11.34 -10.71 -10.35
N ARG A 167 -10.80 -11.03 -11.53
CA ARG A 167 -9.41 -11.45 -11.72
C ARG A 167 -8.40 -10.43 -11.19
N PHE A 168 -8.63 -9.14 -11.43
CA PHE A 168 -7.77 -8.07 -10.90
C PHE A 168 -7.70 -8.11 -9.37
N TRP A 169 -8.83 -8.25 -8.69
CA TRP A 169 -8.88 -8.27 -7.22
C TRP A 169 -8.23 -9.52 -6.63
N MET A 170 -8.32 -10.65 -7.32
CA MET A 170 -7.59 -11.88 -6.96
C MET A 170 -6.08 -11.67 -7.09
N GLU A 171 -5.60 -11.18 -8.23
CA GLU A 171 -4.17 -10.93 -8.47
C GLU A 171 -3.61 -9.88 -7.50
N ALA A 172 -4.35 -8.80 -7.23
CA ALA A 172 -3.98 -7.81 -6.24
C ALA A 172 -3.88 -8.42 -4.83
N THR A 173 -4.78 -9.34 -4.46
CA THR A 173 -4.73 -9.99 -3.14
C THR A 173 -3.54 -10.92 -2.99
N VAL A 174 -3.23 -11.71 -4.03
CA VAL A 174 -2.02 -12.54 -4.06
C VAL A 174 -0.76 -11.68 -3.96
N MET A 175 -0.74 -10.54 -4.67
CA MET A 175 0.38 -9.61 -4.60
C MET A 175 0.57 -9.02 -3.21
N SER A 176 -0.50 -8.54 -2.57
CA SER A 176 -0.41 -8.00 -1.21
C SER A 176 0.11 -9.06 -0.24
N GLN A 177 -0.44 -10.28 -0.27
CA GLN A 177 0.00 -11.35 0.61
C GLN A 177 1.47 -11.70 0.41
N ALA A 178 1.92 -11.82 -0.85
CA ALA A 178 3.31 -12.10 -1.17
C ALA A 178 4.29 -11.02 -0.64
N ILE A 179 3.87 -9.75 -0.63
CA ILE A 179 4.66 -8.66 -0.05
C ILE A 179 4.73 -8.81 1.47
N LEU A 180 3.61 -9.08 2.14
CA LEU A 180 3.57 -9.31 3.59
C LEU A 180 4.44 -10.50 4.00
N ASP A 181 4.38 -11.60 3.25
CA ASP A 181 5.21 -12.79 3.46
C ASP A 181 6.71 -12.47 3.28
N GLY A 182 7.05 -11.63 2.29
CA GLY A 182 8.41 -11.13 2.07
C GLY A 182 8.92 -10.30 3.25
N LEU A 183 8.08 -9.43 3.80
CA LEU A 183 8.41 -8.65 5.01
C LEU A 183 8.61 -9.56 6.22
N MET A 184 7.72 -10.54 6.45
CA MET A 184 7.87 -11.52 7.52
C MET A 184 9.15 -12.35 7.39
N THR A 185 9.50 -12.72 6.16
CA THR A 185 10.76 -13.41 5.88
C THR A 185 11.96 -12.52 6.22
N SER A 186 11.90 -11.22 5.89
CA SER A 186 12.93 -10.26 6.28
C SER A 186 13.08 -10.11 7.78
N ILE A 187 11.96 -10.10 8.54
CA ILE A 187 12.00 -10.02 10.02
C ILE A 187 12.70 -11.26 10.61
N ARG A 188 12.39 -12.45 10.08
CA ARG A 188 12.93 -13.72 10.58
C ARG A 188 14.40 -13.95 10.25
N ALA A 189 14.91 -13.30 9.21
CA ALA A 189 16.26 -13.53 8.73
C ALA A 189 17.36 -12.84 9.59
N ASP A 190 16.97 -12.05 10.60
CA ASP A 190 17.81 -11.08 11.32
C ASP A 190 18.52 -10.10 10.36
N GLU A 191 18.81 -8.87 10.81
CA GLU A 191 19.29 -7.76 9.95
C GLU A 191 20.59 -8.03 9.16
N SER A 192 21.25 -9.18 9.39
CA SER A 192 22.50 -9.60 8.76
C SER A 192 22.37 -10.11 7.32
N SER A 193 21.16 -10.37 6.80
CA SER A 193 20.97 -10.88 5.43
C SER A 193 19.95 -10.05 4.63
N THR A 194 20.44 -8.92 4.10
CA THR A 194 19.68 -7.82 3.46
C THR A 194 18.93 -8.11 2.16
N HIS A 195 18.60 -9.36 1.82
CA HIS A 195 17.99 -9.68 0.52
C HIS A 195 16.85 -10.70 0.62
N GLY A 196 15.72 -10.28 1.20
CA GLY A 196 14.43 -10.96 0.99
C GLY A 196 14.00 -10.80 -0.47
N MET A 197 14.33 -11.78 -1.31
CA MET A 197 14.03 -11.72 -2.74
C MET A 197 12.68 -12.39 -3.03
N LEU A 198 11.75 -11.64 -3.63
CA LEU A 198 10.41 -12.12 -4.05
C LEU A 198 10.50 -13.07 -5.28
N ARG A 199 11.40 -14.06 -5.26
CA ARG A 199 11.76 -14.88 -6.42
C ARG A 199 10.74 -15.97 -6.78
N ASN A 200 9.76 -16.28 -5.94
CA ASN A 200 8.92 -17.47 -6.14
C ASN A 200 7.47 -17.23 -6.61
N VAL A 201 6.95 -16.00 -6.63
CA VAL A 201 5.54 -15.76 -7.06
C VAL A 201 5.42 -15.47 -8.56
N LYS A 202 6.51 -15.02 -9.20
CA LYS A 202 6.56 -14.69 -10.63
C LYS A 202 6.33 -15.90 -11.56
N ARG A 203 6.51 -17.14 -11.08
CA ARG A 203 6.33 -18.37 -11.88
C ARG A 203 4.87 -18.80 -12.06
N ASN A 204 3.96 -18.39 -11.17
CA ASN A 204 2.54 -18.75 -11.27
C ASN A 204 1.66 -17.61 -11.84
N ALA A 205 2.17 -16.37 -11.86
CA ALA A 205 1.53 -15.24 -12.52
C ALA A 205 1.95 -15.17 -14.01
N GLY A 206 1.57 -16.20 -14.77
CA GLY A 206 1.85 -16.30 -16.20
C GLY A 206 1.17 -15.19 -17.02
N ASN A 207 1.95 -14.62 -17.93
CA ASN A 207 1.62 -13.66 -18.99
C ASN A 207 1.46 -12.18 -18.59
N THR A 208 2.60 -11.51 -18.69
CA THR A 208 2.84 -10.08 -18.90
C THR A 208 1.74 -9.43 -19.78
N LEU A 209 0.84 -8.67 -19.16
CA LEU A 209 -0.07 -7.77 -19.86
C LEU A 209 0.55 -6.36 -19.87
N ASN A 210 0.81 -5.90 -21.10
CA ASN A 210 1.35 -4.59 -21.42
C ASN A 210 0.32 -3.50 -21.08
N LEU A 211 0.40 -2.93 -19.87
CA LEU A 211 -0.46 -1.85 -19.36
C LEU A 211 0.03 -0.44 -19.79
N LYS A 212 0.46 -0.29 -21.05
CA LYS A 212 0.63 1.02 -21.68
C LYS A 212 -0.68 1.45 -22.37
N SER A 213 -1.67 1.86 -21.59
CA SER A 213 -2.68 2.87 -21.98
C SER A 213 -3.71 3.01 -20.86
N HIS A 214 -4.06 4.25 -20.50
CA HIS A 214 -5.09 4.67 -19.53
C HIS A 214 -4.66 4.99 -18.09
N ILE A 215 -3.57 5.75 -17.93
CA ILE A 215 -3.48 6.77 -16.86
C ILE A 215 -2.95 8.04 -17.50
N THR A 216 -3.86 8.80 -18.11
CA THR A 216 -3.63 10.19 -18.51
C THR A 216 -4.94 10.95 -18.34
N SER A 217 -5.38 11.08 -17.09
CA SER A 217 -6.12 12.24 -16.59
C SER A 217 -6.20 12.06 -15.08
N VAL A 218 -5.86 13.10 -14.34
CA VAL A 218 -5.71 13.14 -12.87
C VAL A 218 -4.35 12.63 -12.36
N ILE A 219 -3.27 13.14 -12.96
CA ILE A 219 -2.21 13.89 -12.25
C ILE A 219 -1.91 15.11 -13.09
#